data_AF-U2ICY4-F1
#
_entry.id   AF-U2ICY4-F1
#
_cell.length_a   1.000
_cell.length_b   1.000
_cell.length_c   1.000
_cell.angle_alpha   90.00
_cell.angle_beta   90.00
_cell.angle_gamma   90.00
#
_symmetry.space_group_name_H-M   'P 1'
#
loop_
_entity.id
_entity.type
_entity.pdbx_description
1 polymer ?
#
loop_
_entity_poly.entity_id
_entity_poly.type
_entity_poly.pdbx_seq_one_letter_code
_entity_poly.pdbx_strand_id
1 'polypeptide(L)'
;MKHFAALLLLLFLGLGLSSCSSEPKDSKDLLTGTVWGLSDLNYRGGNSSTTIAIRATFLRKGQVLLDVGFGKLVEESNNGGTKKYKRSNSVSVTSSYTYRNGVVHFNRPQLSADNGSIIQGTEAELILGQIATDAVLSMEQGTMVFYPTDAKKTFVLTRQS
;
A
#
# COMPACT_ATOMS: atom_id res chain seq x y z
N MET A 1 48.29 -22.62 44.88
CA MET A 1 47.12 -21.87 45.39
C MET A 1 47.07 -20.55 44.61
N LYS A 2 46.18 -20.42 43.60
CA LYS A 2 45.04 -19.45 43.51
C LYS A 2 45.46 -18.02 43.92
N HIS A 3 45.35 -16.96 43.11
CA HIS A 3 44.18 -16.36 42.42
C HIS A 3 44.66 -15.60 41.15
N PHE A 4 44.07 -15.73 39.94
CA PHE A 4 42.79 -15.19 39.43
C PHE A 4 42.63 -13.65 39.55
N ALA A 5 42.92 -12.94 38.45
CA ALA A 5 42.07 -11.85 37.93
C ALA A 5 42.60 -11.39 36.56
N ALA A 6 41.89 -11.81 35.51
CA ALA A 6 41.96 -11.24 34.18
C ALA A 6 41.31 -9.84 34.16
N LEU A 7 41.88 -8.91 33.40
CA LEU A 7 41.33 -7.66 32.82
C LEU A 7 42.57 -6.77 32.63
N LEU A 8 42.99 -6.33 31.45
CA LEU A 8 42.22 -5.48 30.54
C LEU A 8 43.00 -5.39 29.22
N LEU A 9 42.72 -6.28 28.28
CA LEU A 9 43.32 -6.28 26.95
C LEU A 9 42.18 -6.27 25.92
N LEU A 10 41.54 -5.10 25.81
CA LEU A 10 40.54 -4.76 24.80
C LEU A 10 40.72 -3.29 24.38
N LEU A 11 41.95 -2.96 23.98
CA LEU A 11 42.19 -1.95 22.96
C LEU A 11 41.86 -2.62 21.60
N PHE A 12 41.19 -1.87 20.71
CA PHE A 12 40.85 -2.21 19.31
C PHE A 12 39.51 -2.93 19.02
N LEU A 13 38.37 -2.33 19.37
CA LEU A 13 37.10 -2.57 18.63
C LEU A 13 36.27 -1.28 18.43
N GLY A 14 36.96 -0.15 18.27
CA GLY A 14 36.36 1.17 18.04
C GLY A 14 36.61 1.69 16.63
N LEU A 15 36.28 0.90 15.60
CA LEU A 15 36.07 1.42 14.25
C LEU A 15 34.61 1.14 13.90
N GLY A 16 33.80 2.16 14.11
CA GLY A 16 32.39 2.18 13.75
C GLY A 16 32.24 1.81 12.28
N LEU A 17 31.67 0.63 12.05
CA LEU A 17 31.00 0.29 10.80
C LEU A 17 29.75 1.17 10.70
N SER A 18 29.91 2.46 10.40
CA SER A 18 28.88 3.22 9.71
C SER A 18 28.84 2.73 8.27
N SER A 19 28.39 1.48 8.08
CA SER A 19 27.88 1.05 6.79
C SER A 19 26.52 1.73 6.64
N CYS A 20 26.54 2.99 6.20
CA CYS A 20 25.47 3.52 5.39
C CYS A 20 25.47 2.71 4.09
N SER A 21 25.03 1.45 4.17
CA SER A 21 24.75 0.62 3.02
C SER A 21 23.50 1.22 2.39
N SER A 22 23.70 2.23 1.54
CA SER A 22 22.71 2.63 0.56
C SER A 22 22.45 1.40 -0.30
N GLU A 23 21.38 0.67 0.04
CA GLU A 23 20.92 -0.47 -0.74
C GLU A 23 20.85 -0.06 -2.21
N PRO A 24 21.36 -0.87 -3.16
CA PRO A 24 21.46 -0.45 -4.55
C PRO A 24 20.10 0.01 -5.06
N LYS A 25 20.04 1.21 -5.67
CA LYS A 25 18.81 1.76 -6.26
C LYS A 25 18.16 0.82 -7.29
N ASP A 26 18.92 -0.16 -7.77
CA ASP A 26 18.52 -1.17 -8.77
C ASP A 26 18.23 -2.55 -8.18
N SER A 27 18.16 -2.71 -6.85
CA SER A 27 17.70 -3.98 -6.28
C SER A 27 16.24 -4.20 -6.67
N LYS A 28 15.98 -5.20 -7.52
CA LYS A 28 14.63 -5.65 -7.86
C LYS A 28 14.21 -6.71 -6.86
N ASP A 29 13.00 -6.58 -6.33
CA ASP A 29 12.32 -7.67 -5.65
C ASP A 29 11.20 -8.25 -6.51
N LEU A 30 10.51 -9.24 -5.96
CA LEU A 30 9.41 -9.96 -6.61
C LEU A 30 8.28 -9.04 -7.12
N LEU A 31 8.09 -7.89 -6.49
CA LEU A 31 7.01 -6.95 -6.79
C LEU A 31 7.47 -5.85 -7.74
N THR A 32 8.76 -5.55 -7.81
CA THR A 32 9.29 -4.49 -8.67
C THR A 32 8.84 -4.64 -10.13
N GLY A 33 8.24 -3.57 -10.68
CA GLY A 33 7.69 -3.52 -12.03
C GLY A 33 6.29 -4.10 -12.17
N THR A 34 5.68 -4.62 -11.09
CA THR A 34 4.32 -5.15 -11.12
C THR A 34 3.28 -4.09 -10.79
N VAL A 35 2.08 -4.28 -11.33
CA VAL A 35 0.91 -3.45 -11.06
C VAL A 35 -0.17 -4.33 -10.48
N TRP A 36 -0.82 -3.85 -9.42
CA TRP A 36 -1.90 -4.54 -8.72
C TRP A 36 -3.06 -3.58 -8.56
N GLY A 37 -4.28 -4.06 -8.73
CA GLY A 37 -5.41 -3.16 -8.64
C GLY A 37 -6.72 -3.82 -8.29
N LEU A 38 -7.64 -2.98 -7.86
CA LEU A 38 -9.03 -3.29 -7.63
C LEU A 38 -9.84 -2.21 -8.32
N SER A 39 -10.83 -2.62 -9.10
CA SER A 39 -11.74 -1.72 -9.79
C SER A 39 -13.12 -1.80 -9.16
N ASP A 40 -13.74 -0.63 -8.97
CA ASP A 40 -15.16 -0.50 -8.66
C ASP A 40 -15.62 -1.28 -7.42
N LEU A 41 -14.82 -1.23 -6.35
CA LEU A 41 -15.28 -1.66 -5.05
C LEU A 41 -16.41 -0.74 -4.61
N ASN A 42 -17.61 -1.30 -4.55
CA ASN A 42 -18.80 -0.58 -4.13
C ASN A 42 -18.90 -0.61 -2.61
N TYR A 43 -18.75 0.56 -2.00
CA TYR A 43 -19.04 0.72 -0.58
C TYR A 43 -20.40 1.40 -0.41
N ARG A 44 -21.26 0.80 0.42
CA ARG A 44 -22.59 1.33 0.76
C ARG A 44 -22.59 1.70 2.24
N GLY A 45 -22.48 2.99 2.51
CA GLY A 45 -22.62 3.58 3.85
C GLY A 45 -23.77 4.59 3.84
N GLY A 46 -24.80 4.35 4.66
CA GLY A 46 -25.98 5.21 4.75
C GLY A 46 -26.70 5.43 3.41
N ASN A 47 -26.97 6.69 3.06
CA ASN A 47 -27.66 7.11 1.82
C ASN A 47 -26.71 7.34 0.62
N SER A 48 -25.45 6.87 0.68
CA SER A 48 -24.46 7.10 -0.38
C SER A 48 -23.86 5.79 -0.90
N SER A 49 -23.73 5.70 -2.22
CA SER A 49 -22.94 4.66 -2.90
C SER A 49 -21.69 5.32 -3.48
N THR A 50 -20.54 4.93 -2.96
CA THR A 50 -19.24 5.37 -3.48
C THR A 50 -18.53 4.19 -4.13
N THR A 51 -17.97 4.43 -5.30
CA THR A 51 -17.03 3.50 -5.97
C THR A 51 -15.62 3.91 -5.58
N ILE A 52 -14.81 2.91 -5.26
CA ILE A 52 -13.37 3.08 -5.00
C ILE A 52 -12.60 2.15 -5.92
N ALA A 53 -11.51 2.66 -6.48
CA ALA A 53 -10.53 1.90 -7.22
C ALA A 53 -9.14 2.19 -6.66
N ILE A 54 -8.31 1.16 -6.61
CA ILE A 54 -6.94 1.25 -6.11
C ILE A 54 -6.04 0.67 -7.19
N ARG A 55 -4.91 1.33 -7.43
CA ARG A 55 -3.82 0.82 -8.25
C ARG A 55 -2.50 1.02 -7.53
N ALA A 56 -1.83 -0.08 -7.22
CA ALA A 56 -0.50 -0.11 -6.65
C ALA A 56 0.52 -0.45 -7.74
N THR A 57 1.39 0.50 -8.07
CA THR A 57 2.48 0.34 -9.05
C THR A 57 3.80 0.27 -8.31
N PHE A 58 4.43 -0.90 -8.27
CA PHE A 58 5.68 -1.14 -7.56
C PHE A 58 6.86 -0.67 -8.40
N LEU A 59 7.38 0.51 -8.09
CA LEU A 59 8.38 1.20 -8.93
C LEU A 59 9.76 0.57 -8.79
N ARG A 60 10.15 0.23 -7.56
CA ARG A 60 11.42 -0.43 -7.19
C ARG A 60 11.26 -1.08 -5.81
N LYS A 61 12.25 -1.84 -5.37
CA LYS A 61 12.25 -2.42 -4.02
C LYS A 61 11.99 -1.32 -2.98
N GLY A 62 10.98 -1.56 -2.14
CA GLY A 62 10.59 -0.67 -1.06
C GLY A 62 9.86 0.61 -1.48
N GLN A 63 9.57 0.84 -2.77
CA GLN A 63 8.82 2.01 -3.24
C GLN A 63 7.61 1.63 -4.10
N VAL A 64 6.45 2.22 -3.79
CA VAL A 64 5.20 1.98 -4.49
C VAL A 64 4.43 3.28 -4.72
N LEU A 65 3.85 3.43 -5.91
CA LEU A 65 2.88 4.47 -6.23
C LEU A 65 1.48 3.91 -6.02
N LEU A 66 0.66 4.59 -5.22
CA LEU A 66 -0.72 4.25 -4.96
C LEU A 66 -1.62 5.30 -5.62
N ASP A 67 -2.40 4.89 -6.62
CA ASP A 67 -3.47 5.68 -7.19
C ASP A 67 -4.80 5.20 -6.60
N VAL A 68 -5.54 6.11 -5.96
CA VAL A 68 -6.86 5.83 -5.39
C VAL A 68 -7.90 6.70 -6.07
N GLY A 69 -8.71 6.10 -6.92
CA GLY A 69 -9.86 6.73 -7.55
C GLY A 69 -11.10 6.57 -6.69
N PHE A 70 -11.90 7.61 -6.53
CA PHE A 70 -13.14 7.55 -5.76
C PHE A 70 -14.19 8.52 -6.27
N GLY A 71 -15.46 8.22 -5.98
CA GLY A 71 -16.54 9.13 -6.33
C GLY A 71 -17.91 8.54 -6.07
N LYS A 72 -18.93 9.39 -6.21
CA LYS A 72 -20.32 8.95 -6.18
C LYS A 72 -20.64 8.15 -7.44
N LEU A 73 -21.40 7.09 -7.29
CA LEU A 73 -22.00 6.38 -8.40
C LEU A 73 -23.07 7.28 -9.04
N VAL A 74 -22.72 8.06 -10.06
CA VAL A 74 -23.70 8.83 -10.84
C VAL A 74 -24.14 7.96 -12.02
N GLU A 75 -25.42 7.60 -12.04
CA GLU A 75 -26.04 6.89 -13.16
C GLU A 75 -26.25 7.87 -14.32
N GLU A 76 -25.39 7.80 -15.34
CA GLU A 76 -25.68 8.48 -16.61
C GLU A 76 -26.54 7.56 -17.48
N SER A 77 -27.83 7.93 -17.61
CA SER A 77 -28.74 7.34 -18.58
C SER A 77 -28.52 8.02 -19.93
N ASN A 78 -27.84 7.34 -20.85
CA ASN A 78 -27.92 7.68 -22.26
C ASN A 78 -29.06 6.86 -22.87
N ASN A 79 -29.96 7.52 -23.63
CA ASN A 79 -31.19 7.04 -24.28
C ASN A 79 -31.06 5.79 -25.20
N GLY A 80 -30.37 4.75 -24.77
CA GLY A 80 -30.04 3.55 -25.54
C GLY A 80 -29.48 2.38 -24.72
N GLY A 81 -29.55 2.42 -23.38
CA GLY A 81 -29.41 1.23 -22.53
C GLY A 81 -28.01 0.93 -21.98
N THR A 82 -26.99 1.73 -22.28
CA THR A 82 -25.65 1.55 -21.65
C THR A 82 -25.50 2.47 -20.44
N LYS A 83 -25.48 1.87 -19.25
CA LYS A 83 -25.16 2.56 -17.99
C LYS A 83 -23.65 2.78 -17.90
N LYS A 84 -23.22 4.03 -17.79
CA LYS A 84 -21.81 4.37 -17.51
C LYS A 84 -21.71 4.97 -16.11
N TYR A 85 -20.69 4.55 -15.38
CA TYR A 85 -20.41 5.00 -14.02
C TYR A 85 -19.15 5.88 -14.07
N LYS A 86 -19.22 7.12 -13.57
CA LYS A 86 -18.10 8.06 -13.61
C LYS A 86 -17.60 8.40 -12.21
N ARG A 87 -16.29 8.23 -11.96
CA ARG A 87 -15.62 8.69 -10.74
C ARG A 87 -15.40 10.20 -10.82
N SER A 88 -15.55 10.89 -9.69
CA SER A 88 -15.40 12.35 -9.65
C SER A 88 -13.99 12.79 -9.27
N ASN A 89 -13.24 11.95 -8.54
CA ASN A 89 -11.94 12.32 -7.97
C ASN A 89 -10.94 11.17 -8.01
N SER A 90 -9.66 11.52 -7.91
CA SER A 90 -8.57 10.57 -7.72
C SER A 90 -7.41 11.24 -6.99
N VAL A 91 -6.68 10.46 -6.20
CA VAL A 91 -5.45 10.88 -5.54
C VAL A 91 -4.33 9.91 -5.87
N SER A 92 -3.13 10.43 -6.11
CA SER A 92 -1.92 9.64 -6.33
C SER A 92 -0.90 9.98 -5.25
N VAL A 93 -0.35 8.96 -4.59
CA VAL A 93 0.63 9.12 -3.51
C VAL A 93 1.73 8.08 -3.63
N THR A 94 2.98 8.52 -3.56
CA THR A 94 4.13 7.61 -3.47
C THR A 94 4.37 7.27 -2.01
N SER A 95 4.47 5.99 -1.70
CA SER A 95 4.81 5.48 -0.37
C SER A 95 5.93 4.44 -0.46
N SER A 96 6.28 3.88 0.68
CA SER A 96 7.17 2.73 0.81
C SER A 96 6.39 1.49 1.22
N TYR A 97 6.97 0.33 0.95
CA TYR A 97 6.43 -0.96 1.39
C TYR A 97 7.55 -1.86 1.90
N THR A 98 7.16 -2.88 2.65
CA THR A 98 8.04 -4.00 2.98
C THR A 98 7.40 -5.29 2.49
N TYR A 99 8.24 -6.25 2.11
CA TYR A 99 7.81 -7.59 1.73
C TYR A 99 8.63 -8.62 2.52
N ARG A 100 7.94 -9.49 3.26
CA ARG A 100 8.56 -10.56 4.04
C ARG A 100 7.64 -11.76 4.13
N ASN A 101 8.16 -12.95 3.81
CA ASN A 101 7.47 -14.23 3.98
C ASN A 101 6.04 -14.27 3.39
N GLY A 102 5.85 -13.73 2.19
CA GLY A 102 4.52 -13.71 1.56
C GLY A 102 3.58 -12.62 2.07
N VAL A 103 4.04 -11.72 2.94
CA VAL A 103 3.26 -10.59 3.44
C VAL A 103 3.84 -9.28 2.91
N VAL A 104 2.97 -8.41 2.43
CA VAL A 104 3.27 -7.03 2.01
C VAL A 104 2.67 -6.08 3.02
N HIS A 105 3.47 -5.12 3.49
CA HIS A 105 2.99 -4.04 4.35
C HIS A 105 3.27 -2.71 3.67
N PHE A 106 2.23 -1.91 3.43
CA PHE A 106 2.39 -0.55 2.95
C PHE A 106 2.59 0.37 4.13
N ASN A 107 3.64 1.20 4.07
CA ASN A 107 3.72 2.28 5.03
C ASN A 107 2.60 3.27 4.75
N ARG A 108 1.97 3.78 5.83
CA ARG A 108 0.85 4.72 5.74
C ARG A 108 1.23 5.88 4.80
N PRO A 109 0.51 6.06 3.69
CA PRO A 109 0.82 7.14 2.76
C PRO A 109 0.61 8.48 3.45
N GLN A 110 1.59 9.37 3.32
CA GLN A 110 1.45 10.77 3.76
C GLN A 110 0.82 11.55 2.62
N LEU A 111 -0.36 12.12 2.87
CA LEU A 111 -1.05 12.94 1.89
C LEU A 111 -0.59 14.39 2.02
N SER A 112 -0.48 15.09 0.90
CA SER A 112 -0.38 16.56 0.92
C SER A 112 -1.67 17.16 1.50
N ALA A 113 -1.61 18.41 1.95
CA ALA A 113 -2.80 19.11 2.46
C ALA A 113 -3.94 19.11 1.43
N ASP A 114 -3.62 19.40 0.16
CA ASP A 114 -4.58 19.38 -0.94
C ASP A 114 -5.20 18.00 -1.10
N ASN A 115 -4.38 16.94 -1.22
CA ASN A 115 -4.85 15.56 -1.37
C ASN A 115 -5.68 15.09 -0.17
N GLY A 116 -5.27 15.46 1.05
CA GLY A 116 -6.01 15.18 2.27
C GLY A 116 -7.38 15.83 2.26
N SER A 117 -7.48 17.10 1.84
CA SER A 117 -8.74 17.83 1.77
C SER A 117 -9.75 17.20 0.80
N ILE A 118 -9.28 16.62 -0.31
CA ILE A 118 -10.14 15.98 -1.33
C ILE A 118 -10.79 14.71 -0.77
N ILE A 119 -10.09 13.96 0.08
CA ILE A 119 -10.58 12.67 0.60
C ILE A 119 -11.20 12.76 1.99
N GLN A 120 -11.02 13.86 2.72
CA GLN A 120 -11.43 13.98 4.11
C GLN A 120 -12.93 13.70 4.29
N GLY A 121 -13.26 12.81 5.23
CA GLY A 121 -14.64 12.41 5.51
C GLY A 121 -15.27 11.52 4.44
N THR A 122 -14.50 11.04 3.46
CA THR A 122 -14.96 10.10 2.43
C THR A 122 -14.51 8.66 2.75
N GLU A 123 -15.17 7.68 2.15
CA GLU A 123 -14.75 6.27 2.25
C GLU A 123 -13.33 6.03 1.70
N ALA A 124 -12.83 6.89 0.81
CA ALA A 124 -11.45 6.79 0.33
C ALA A 124 -10.43 7.03 1.44
N GLU A 125 -10.72 7.89 2.41
CA GLU A 125 -9.87 8.10 3.60
C GLU A 125 -9.78 6.82 4.44
N LEU A 126 -10.92 6.13 4.63
CA LEU A 126 -10.96 4.87 5.36
C LEU A 126 -10.18 3.77 4.65
N ILE A 127 -10.37 3.60 3.34
CA ILE A 127 -9.65 2.60 2.55
C ILE A 127 -8.15 2.90 2.48
N LEU A 128 -7.75 4.15 2.32
CA LEU A 128 -6.33 4.55 2.41
C LEU A 128 -5.75 4.29 3.80
N GLY A 129 -6.54 4.45 4.86
CA GLY A 129 -6.14 4.03 6.21
C GLY A 129 -5.93 2.51 6.31
N GLN A 130 -6.78 1.74 5.66
CA GLN A 130 -6.71 0.27 5.65
C GLN A 130 -5.62 -0.29 4.75
N ILE A 131 -5.17 0.43 3.72
CA ILE A 131 -4.07 -0.06 2.87
C ILE A 131 -2.76 -0.25 3.65
N ALA A 132 -2.63 0.43 4.80
CA ALA A 132 -1.50 0.28 5.71
C ALA A 132 -1.55 -1.02 6.55
N THR A 133 -2.53 -1.90 6.33
CA THR A 133 -2.57 -3.21 6.98
C THR A 133 -1.71 -4.21 6.22
N ASP A 134 -1.36 -5.30 6.91
CA ASP A 134 -0.67 -6.42 6.26
C ASP A 134 -1.57 -7.06 5.19
N ALA A 135 -0.98 -7.31 4.03
CA ALA A 135 -1.61 -7.97 2.92
C ALA A 135 -0.89 -9.29 2.60
N VAL A 136 -1.66 -10.38 2.49
CA VAL A 136 -1.13 -11.68 2.12
C VAL A 136 -1.02 -11.76 0.60
N LEU A 137 0.19 -11.97 0.10
CA LEU A 137 0.53 -12.05 -1.32
C LEU A 137 0.53 -13.50 -1.79
N SER A 138 -0.23 -13.78 -2.85
CA SER A 138 -0.13 -14.99 -3.65
C SER A 138 0.24 -14.63 -5.08
N MET A 139 1.49 -14.91 -5.45
CA MET A 139 1.96 -14.70 -6.83
C MET A 139 1.32 -15.67 -7.81
N GLU A 140 1.04 -16.90 -7.37
CA GLU A 140 0.40 -17.94 -8.18
C GLU A 140 -1.04 -17.55 -8.55
N GLN A 141 -1.80 -17.07 -7.56
CA GLN A 141 -3.18 -16.63 -7.78
C GLN A 141 -3.26 -15.21 -8.35
N GLY A 142 -2.15 -14.46 -8.33
CA GLY A 142 -2.14 -13.05 -8.69
C GLY A 142 -3.03 -12.22 -7.76
N THR A 143 -3.06 -12.55 -6.45
CA THR A 143 -3.86 -11.85 -5.44
C THR A 143 -3.02 -11.27 -4.32
N MET A 144 -3.43 -10.11 -3.81
CA MET A 144 -2.92 -9.47 -2.61
C MET A 144 -4.11 -9.13 -1.72
N VAL A 145 -4.29 -9.89 -0.64
CA VAL A 145 -5.48 -9.86 0.21
C VAL A 145 -5.19 -9.05 1.47
N PHE A 146 -5.91 -7.94 1.66
CA PHE A 146 -5.77 -7.06 2.81
C PHE A 146 -6.76 -7.47 3.89
N TYR A 147 -6.27 -7.72 5.09
CA TYR A 147 -7.09 -8.06 6.26
C TYR A 147 -7.11 -6.89 7.25
N PRO A 148 -7.96 -5.87 7.03
CA PRO A 148 -8.16 -4.86 8.06
C PRO A 148 -8.76 -5.51 9.32
N THR A 149 -8.68 -4.78 10.44
CA THR A 149 -9.25 -5.19 11.73
C THR A 149 -10.74 -5.55 11.69
N ASP A 150 -11.46 -5.15 10.63
CA ASP A 150 -12.83 -5.59 10.33
C ASP A 150 -12.83 -6.55 9.13
N ALA A 151 -13.14 -7.82 9.38
CA ALA A 151 -13.18 -8.87 8.36
C ALA A 151 -14.16 -8.56 7.20
N LYS A 152 -15.22 -7.76 7.44
CA LYS A 152 -16.16 -7.32 6.39
C LYS A 152 -15.57 -6.30 5.42
N LYS A 153 -14.40 -5.76 5.76
CA LYS A 153 -13.67 -4.78 4.96
C LYS A 153 -12.45 -5.38 4.27
N THR A 154 -12.33 -6.72 4.26
CA THR A 154 -11.32 -7.43 3.46
C THR A 154 -11.48 -7.03 2.00
N PHE A 155 -10.37 -6.63 1.36
CA PHE A 155 -10.35 -6.34 -0.06
C PHE A 155 -9.12 -6.98 -0.71
N VAL A 156 -9.22 -7.22 -2.02
CA VAL A 156 -8.19 -7.93 -2.78
C VAL A 156 -7.74 -7.04 -3.93
N LEU A 157 -6.44 -6.82 -4.04
CA LEU A 157 -5.85 -6.33 -5.28
C LEU A 157 -5.47 -7.53 -6.13
N THR A 158 -5.82 -7.48 -7.42
CA THR A 158 -5.43 -8.49 -8.39
C THR A 158 -4.28 -7.96 -9.24
N ARG A 159 -3.36 -8.84 -9.60
CA ARG A 159 -2.24 -8.50 -10.47
C ARG A 159 -2.77 -8.11 -11.85
N GLN A 160 -2.33 -6.96 -12.33
CA GLN A 160 -2.63 -6.47 -13.68
C GLN A 160 -1.52 -6.96 -14.62
N SER A 161 -1.93 -7.47 -15.78
CA SER A 161 -1.05 -7.96 -16.86
C SER A 161 -0.31 -6.82 -17.54
#